data_AF-W1Y191-F1
#
_entry.id   AF-W1Y191-F1
#
_cell.length_a   1.000
_cell.length_b   1.000
_cell.length_c   1.000
_cell.angle_alpha   90.00
_cell.angle_beta   90.00
_cell.angle_gamma   90.00
#
_symmetry.space_group_name_H-M   'P 1'
#
loop_
_entity.id
_entity.type
_entity.pdbx_description
1 polymer ?
#
loop_
_entity_poly.entity_id
_entity_poly.type
_entity_poly.pdbx_seq_one_letter_code
_entity_poly.pdbx_strand_id
1 'polypeptide(L)'
;GNGFYGQVYGGYLETMFGGAGAEVLYRPLDSNWAFGLDANYVKQRDWRSAKDMMKFTDYSVKTGHLTAYWTPSFAQDVLVKASVGQYLAGDKGGTLEIAKRFDSGVVVGGYATITNVSLPWWK
;
A
#
# COMPACT_ATOMS: atom_id res chain seq x y z
N GLY A 1 21.58 4.77 -13.52
CA GLY A 1 20.60 5.54 -12.73
C GLY A 1 20.68 5.09 -11.29
N ASN A 2 20.57 5.98 -10.32
CA ASN A 2 20.83 5.71 -8.88
C ASN A 2 19.81 4.78 -8.19
N GLY A 3 19.08 3.94 -8.92
CA GLY A 3 18.13 2.98 -8.35
C GLY A 3 16.83 3.58 -7.81
N PHE A 4 16.58 4.88 -8.02
CA PHE A 4 15.32 5.53 -7.63
C PHE A 4 14.35 5.54 -8.80
N TYR A 5 13.15 5.08 -8.54
CA TYR A 5 11.99 5.13 -9.42
C TYR A 5 10.87 5.81 -8.67
N GLY A 6 10.17 6.72 -9.32
CA GLY A 6 9.02 7.40 -8.74
C GLY A 6 7.91 7.47 -9.76
N GLN A 7 6.69 7.25 -9.31
CA GLN A 7 5.49 7.46 -10.10
C GLN A 7 4.49 8.28 -9.30
N VAL A 8 3.81 9.18 -9.99
CA VAL A 8 2.64 9.89 -9.47
C VAL A 8 1.47 9.58 -10.37
N TYR A 9 0.33 9.27 -9.78
CA TYR A 9 -0.90 9.01 -10.50
C TYR A 9 -2.04 9.80 -9.85
N GLY A 10 -2.93 10.32 -10.67
CA GLY A 10 -4.09 11.07 -10.21
C GLY A 10 -5.14 11.01 -11.30
N GLY A 11 -6.37 10.72 -10.91
CA GLY A 11 -7.41 10.50 -11.91
C GLY A 11 -8.80 10.35 -11.31
N TYR A 12 -9.77 10.38 -12.23
CA TYR A 12 -11.15 9.99 -11.98
C TYR A 12 -11.24 8.48 -12.18
N LEU A 13 -11.18 7.71 -11.09
CA LEU A 13 -11.18 6.25 -11.18
C LEU A 13 -12.57 5.64 -11.32
N GLU A 14 -13.63 6.42 -11.15
CA GLU A 14 -15.00 6.21 -11.61
C GLU A 14 -15.85 7.37 -11.06
N THR A 15 -17.03 7.64 -11.63
CA THR A 15 -17.89 8.83 -11.45
C THR A 15 -18.22 9.26 -9.99
N MET A 16 -17.76 8.53 -8.97
CA MET A 16 -18.04 8.79 -7.55
C MET A 16 -16.80 8.99 -6.65
N PHE A 17 -15.57 8.81 -7.15
CA PHE A 17 -14.34 8.91 -6.34
C PHE A 17 -13.21 9.58 -7.13
N GLY A 18 -12.61 10.62 -6.55
CA GLY A 18 -11.42 11.28 -7.08
C GLY A 18 -10.25 11.08 -6.12
N GLY A 19 -9.08 10.72 -6.65
CA GLY A 19 -7.90 10.47 -5.83
C GLY A 19 -6.60 10.77 -6.57
N ALA A 20 -5.56 11.01 -5.77
CA ALA A 20 -4.19 11.13 -6.23
C ALA A 20 -3.29 10.31 -5.31
N GLY A 21 -2.28 9.68 -5.88
CA GLY A 21 -1.29 8.88 -5.19
C GLY A 21 0.10 9.12 -5.75
N ALA A 22 1.09 8.90 -4.91
CA ALA A 22 2.49 8.91 -5.28
C ALA A 22 3.15 7.68 -4.70
N GLU A 23 4.02 7.07 -5.50
CA GLU A 23 4.86 5.96 -5.09
C GLU A 23 6.32 6.25 -5.44
N VAL A 24 7.22 5.84 -4.55
CA VAL A 24 8.65 5.90 -4.75
C VAL A 24 9.23 4.54 -4.40
N LEU A 25 10.02 3.98 -5.31
CA LEU A 25 10.75 2.74 -5.14
C LEU A 25 12.24 3.04 -5.22
N TYR A 26 12.96 2.63 -4.19
CA TYR A 26 14.40 2.62 -4.16
C TYR A 26 14.92 1.18 -4.25
N ARG A 27 15.59 0.87 -5.36
CA ARG A 27 16.22 -0.42 -5.64
C ARG A 27 17.63 -0.18 -6.20
N PRO A 28 18.68 -0.36 -5.39
CA PRO A 28 20.05 -0.22 -5.87
C PRO A 28 20.37 -1.25 -6.98
N LEU A 29 21.27 -0.88 -7.89
CA LEU A 29 21.80 -1.81 -8.90
C LEU A 29 22.52 -2.98 -8.24
N ASP A 30 22.34 -4.18 -8.79
CA ASP A 30 22.88 -5.45 -8.28
C ASP A 30 22.50 -5.80 -6.82
N SER A 31 21.49 -5.13 -6.27
CA SER A 31 21.02 -5.38 -4.92
C SER A 31 19.86 -6.37 -4.89
N ASN A 32 19.86 -7.16 -3.83
CA ASN A 32 18.84 -8.14 -3.52
C ASN A 32 17.73 -7.58 -2.61
N TRP A 33 17.68 -6.28 -2.43
CA TRP A 33 16.64 -5.60 -1.66
C TRP A 33 16.13 -4.35 -2.38
N ALA A 34 14.91 -3.95 -2.02
CA ALA A 34 14.31 -2.68 -2.43
C ALA A 34 13.40 -2.13 -1.33
N PHE A 35 13.16 -0.83 -1.33
CA PHE A 35 12.18 -0.18 -0.46
C PHE A 35 11.20 0.63 -1.29
N GLY A 36 9.91 0.39 -1.09
CA GLY A 36 8.81 1.16 -1.66
C GLY A 36 8.15 2.02 -0.58
N LEU A 37 7.78 3.23 -0.95
CA LEU A 37 6.94 4.12 -0.17
C LEU A 37 5.76 4.53 -1.05
N ASP A 38 4.55 4.27 -0.58
CA ASP A 38 3.33 4.76 -1.20
C ASP A 38 2.59 5.72 -0.28
N ALA A 39 1.99 6.74 -0.89
CA ALA A 39 1.07 7.64 -0.24
C ALA A 39 -0.11 7.88 -1.16
N ASN A 40 -1.31 7.61 -0.66
CA ASN A 40 -2.54 7.70 -1.42
C ASN A 40 -3.54 8.58 -0.69
N TYR A 41 -4.16 9.48 -1.46
CA TYR A 41 -5.19 10.38 -0.99
C TYR A 41 -6.44 10.19 -1.85
N VAL A 42 -7.48 9.59 -1.25
CA VAL A 42 -8.77 9.38 -1.91
C VAL A 42 -9.84 10.19 -1.20
N LYS A 43 -10.66 10.91 -1.98
CA LYS A 43 -11.79 11.70 -1.47
C LYS A 43 -13.10 11.15 -2.02
N GLN A 44 -13.96 10.65 -1.13
CA GLN A 44 -15.35 10.29 -1.46
C GLN A 44 -16.17 11.56 -1.71
N ARG A 45 -16.96 11.58 -2.78
CA ARG A 45 -17.94 12.64 -3.04
C ARG A 45 -19.28 12.22 -2.44
N ASP A 46 -19.64 12.78 -1.29
CA ASP A 46 -20.96 12.58 -0.69
C ASP A 46 -22.04 13.19 -1.59
N TRP A 47 -23.05 12.42 -1.98
CA TRP A 47 -24.18 12.87 -2.79
C TRP A 47 -25.43 13.21 -1.96
N ARG A 48 -25.36 13.19 -0.62
CA ARG A 48 -26.48 13.59 0.25
C ARG A 48 -26.26 14.96 0.87
N SER A 49 -26.47 16.02 0.09
CA SER A 49 -27.23 17.23 0.47
C SER A 49 -26.81 18.45 -0.35
N ALA A 50 -27.69 18.89 -1.24
CA ALA A 50 -27.60 20.17 -1.97
C ALA A 50 -27.82 21.41 -1.06
N LYS A 51 -27.51 21.33 0.25
CA LYS A 51 -27.83 22.38 1.23
C LYS A 51 -26.70 22.80 2.17
N ASP A 52 -25.57 22.11 2.20
CA ASP A 52 -24.46 22.44 3.12
C ASP A 52 -23.13 22.58 2.37
N MET A 53 -23.04 23.59 1.50
CA MET A 53 -21.87 23.89 0.68
C MET A 53 -20.64 24.42 1.46
N MET A 54 -20.60 24.32 2.79
CA MET A 54 -19.51 24.84 3.65
C MET A 54 -19.12 23.91 4.81
N LYS A 55 -19.38 22.60 4.73
CA LYS A 55 -18.74 21.63 5.63
C LYS A 55 -18.16 20.49 4.82
N PHE A 56 -16.84 20.48 4.68
CA PHE A 56 -16.11 19.28 4.30
C PHE A 56 -16.34 18.26 5.43
N THR A 57 -17.14 17.23 5.19
CA THR A 57 -17.13 16.05 6.06
C THR A 57 -15.69 15.51 6.05
N ASP A 58 -15.04 15.51 7.21
CA ASP A 58 -13.66 15.12 7.50
C ASP A 58 -13.40 13.61 7.24
N TYR A 59 -13.70 13.11 6.04
CA TYR A 59 -13.34 11.76 5.61
C TYR A 59 -12.38 11.81 4.42
N SER A 60 -11.15 12.21 4.76
CA SER A 60 -9.98 12.07 3.92
C SER A 60 -9.30 10.75 4.29
N VAL A 61 -9.41 9.74 3.42
CA VAL A 61 -8.69 8.49 3.63
C VAL A 61 -7.28 8.68 3.09
N LYS A 62 -6.36 8.94 4.02
CA LYS A 62 -4.92 8.95 3.77
C LYS A 62 -4.41 7.54 4.07
N THR A 63 -4.04 6.81 3.03
CA THR A 63 -3.28 5.57 3.21
C THR A 63 -1.83 5.83 2.85
N GLY A 64 -0.95 5.08 3.49
CA GLY A 64 0.45 5.09 3.12
C GLY A 64 1.14 3.90 3.74
N HIS A 65 1.96 3.24 2.93
CA HIS A 65 2.73 2.09 3.36
C HIS A 65 4.20 2.26 3.00
N LEU A 66 5.03 1.73 3.89
CA LEU A 66 6.43 1.47 3.65
C LEU A 66 6.57 -0.03 3.42
N THR A 67 7.09 -0.43 2.26
CA THR A 67 7.30 -1.82 1.90
C THR A 67 8.77 -2.10 1.66
N ALA A 68 9.32 -3.07 2.39
CA ALA A 68 10.63 -3.64 2.12
C ALA A 68 10.48 -4.90 1.28
N TYR A 69 11.33 -5.03 0.27
CA TYR A 69 11.44 -6.20 -0.60
C TYR A 69 12.82 -6.79 -0.41
N TRP A 70 12.88 -8.11 -0.33
CA TRP A 70 14.14 -8.84 -0.20
C TRP A 70 14.06 -10.16 -0.96
N THR A 71 15.05 -10.41 -1.81
CA THR A 71 15.23 -11.66 -2.56
C THR A 71 16.47 -12.37 -2.03
N PRO A 72 16.34 -13.37 -1.14
CA PRO A 72 17.50 -13.99 -0.51
C PRO A 72 18.43 -14.64 -1.54
N SER A 73 19.73 -14.39 -1.45
CA SER A 73 20.71 -14.97 -2.38
C SER A 73 20.81 -16.50 -2.29
N PHE A 74 20.43 -17.08 -1.15
CA PHE A 74 20.38 -18.53 -0.94
C PHE A 74 19.11 -19.19 -1.49
N ALA A 75 18.10 -18.40 -1.87
CA ALA A 75 16.82 -18.91 -2.36
C ALA A 75 16.40 -18.13 -3.61
N GLN A 76 16.88 -18.62 -4.75
CA GLN A 76 16.49 -18.08 -6.05
C GLN A 76 14.97 -18.14 -6.22
N ASP A 77 14.43 -17.10 -6.87
CA ASP A 77 13.00 -16.94 -7.14
C ASP A 77 12.11 -16.85 -5.90
N VAL A 78 12.70 -16.64 -4.72
CA VAL A 78 11.97 -16.28 -3.49
C VAL A 78 11.97 -14.77 -3.32
N LEU A 79 10.79 -14.23 -3.06
CA LEU A 79 10.56 -12.85 -2.72
C LEU A 79 9.92 -12.76 -1.35
N VAL A 80 10.61 -12.08 -0.44
CA VAL A 80 10.09 -11.68 0.86
C VAL A 80 9.66 -10.22 0.76
N LYS A 81 8.43 -9.92 1.16
CA LYS A 81 7.91 -8.56 1.25
C LYS A 81 7.44 -8.30 2.67
N ALA A 82 7.82 -7.17 3.22
CA ALA A 82 7.31 -6.71 4.50
C ALA A 82 6.78 -5.30 4.32
N SER A 83 5.49 -5.09 4.51
CA SER A 83 4.87 -3.77 4.46
C SER A 83 4.37 -3.34 5.84
N VAL A 84 4.45 -2.06 6.13
CA VAL A 84 3.85 -1.44 7.31
C VAL A 84 3.19 -0.14 6.91
N GLY A 85 2.00 0.14 7.41
CA GLY A 85 1.28 1.32 6.96
C GLY A 85 -0.06 1.52 7.62
N GLN A 86 -0.75 2.55 7.14
CA GLN A 86 -2.11 2.87 7.51
C GLN A 86 -3.05 2.41 6.40
N TYR A 87 -3.95 1.50 6.76
CA TYR A 87 -4.94 0.93 5.86
C TYR A 87 -6.18 1.85 5.76
N LEU A 88 -7.07 1.52 4.82
CA LEU A 88 -8.25 2.33 4.50
C LEU A 88 -9.19 2.57 5.70
N ALA A 89 -9.22 1.67 6.68
CA ALA A 89 -10.02 1.82 7.89
C ALA A 89 -9.33 2.62 9.01
N GLY A 90 -8.17 3.24 8.73
CA GLY A 90 -7.41 4.08 9.66
C GLY A 90 -6.55 3.28 10.65
N ASP A 91 -6.66 1.96 10.63
CA ASP A 91 -5.85 1.02 11.37
C ASP A 91 -4.42 0.96 10.81
N LYS A 92 -3.47 0.89 11.74
CA LYS A 92 -2.06 0.67 11.42
C LYS A 92 -1.74 -0.79 11.59
N GLY A 93 -1.03 -1.34 10.62
CA GLY A 93 -0.62 -2.73 10.65
C GLY A 93 0.61 -2.98 9.81
N GLY A 94 1.06 -4.23 9.84
CA GLY A 94 2.10 -4.72 8.98
C GLY A 94 1.72 -6.07 8.37
N THR A 95 2.15 -6.29 7.13
CA THR A 95 2.01 -7.54 6.41
C THR A 95 3.38 -8.09 6.08
N LEU A 96 3.60 -9.36 6.36
CA LEU A 96 4.75 -10.12 5.87
C LEU A 96 4.25 -11.13 4.83
N GLU A 97 4.83 -11.11 3.65
CA GLU A 97 4.56 -12.02 2.55
C GLU A 97 5.85 -12.71 2.11
N ILE A 98 5.76 -14.02 1.85
CA ILE A 98 6.85 -14.81 1.29
C ILE A 98 6.26 -15.57 0.10
N ALA A 99 6.83 -15.35 -1.08
CA ALA A 99 6.41 -16.01 -2.31
C ALA A 99 7.60 -16.64 -3.03
N LYS A 100 7.40 -17.82 -3.60
CA LYS A 100 8.36 -18.52 -4.45
C LYS A 100 7.77 -18.72 -5.84
N ARG A 101 8.50 -18.29 -6.87
CA ARG A 101 8.21 -18.58 -8.26
C ARG A 101 8.96 -19.85 -8.69
N PHE A 102 8.30 -20.69 -9.47
CA PHE A 102 8.88 -21.90 -10.07
C PHE A 102 9.06 -21.69 -11.58
N ASP A 103 9.96 -22.46 -12.18
CA ASP A 103 10.25 -22.41 -13.63
C ASP A 103 9.02 -22.73 -14.50
N SER A 104 8.06 -23.47 -13.94
CA SER A 104 6.75 -23.73 -14.57
C SER A 104 5.87 -22.48 -14.72
N GLY A 105 6.29 -21.34 -14.15
CA GLY A 105 5.52 -20.10 -14.07
C GLY A 105 4.59 -20.02 -12.87
N VAL A 106 4.44 -21.09 -12.10
CA VAL A 106 3.61 -21.13 -10.89
C VAL A 106 4.27 -20.31 -9.78
N VAL A 107 3.47 -19.55 -9.03
CA VAL A 107 3.91 -18.83 -7.83
C VAL A 107 3.14 -19.38 -6.63
N VAL A 108 3.87 -19.80 -5.59
CA VAL A 108 3.30 -20.26 -4.32
C VAL A 108 3.82 -19.36 -3.22
N GLY A 109 2.93 -18.82 -2.39
CA GLY A 109 3.32 -17.95 -1.30
C GLY A 109 2.30 -17.94 -0.17
N GLY A 110 2.71 -17.38 0.96
CA GLY A 110 1.87 -17.12 2.11
C GLY A 110 2.07 -15.70 2.60
N TYR A 111 1.06 -15.15 3.25
CA TYR A 111 1.13 -13.85 3.90
C TYR A 111 0.51 -13.90 5.29
N ALA A 112 0.98 -13.04 6.17
CA ALA A 112 0.43 -12.82 7.50
C ALA A 112 0.34 -11.31 7.74
N THR A 113 -0.82 -10.84 8.19
CA THR A 113 -1.06 -9.43 8.51
C THR A 113 -1.37 -9.30 9.98
N ILE A 114 -0.67 -8.39 10.65
CA ILE A 114 -0.92 -7.97 12.03
C ILE A 114 -1.39 -6.53 11.98
N THR A 115 -2.66 -6.28 12.32
CA THR A 115 -3.21 -4.93 12.45
C THR A 115 -3.56 -4.65 13.90
N ASN A 116 -3.41 -3.40 14.32
CA ASN A 116 -3.96 -2.94 15.59
C ASN A 116 -5.44 -2.61 15.38
N VAL A 117 -6.27 -3.65 15.35
CA VAL A 117 -7.71 -3.47 15.48
C VAL A 117 -7.93 -3.11 16.95
N SER A 118 -8.17 -1.84 17.26
CA SER A 118 -8.85 -1.51 18.51
C SER A 118 -10.26 -2.08 18.40
N LEU A 119 -10.45 -3.36 18.73
CA LEU A 119 -11.76 -4.01 18.92
C LEU A 119 -12.50 -3.21 20.00
N PRO A 120 -13.47 -2.33 19.66
CA PRO A 120 -14.10 -1.49 20.66
C PRO A 120 -15.33 -2.19 21.24
N TRP A 121 -15.27 -3.47 21.61
CA TRP A 121 -16.45 -4.19 22.14
C TRP A 121 -16.13 -5.30 23.14
N TRP A 122 -15.23 -5.06 24.10
CA TRP A 122 -15.21 -5.82 25.37
C TRP A 122 -14.76 -4.91 26.52
N LYS A 123 -15.70 -4.16 27.10
CA LYS A 123 -15.71 -3.77 28.52
C LYS A 123 -17.15 -3.60 28.97
#